data_AF-U5C5Y7-F1
#
_entry.id   AF-U5C5Y7-F1
#
_cell.length_a   1.000
_cell.length_b   1.000
_cell.length_c   1.000
_cell.angle_alpha   90.00
_cell.angle_beta   90.00
_cell.angle_gamma   90.00
#
_symmetry.space_group_name_H-M   'P 1'
#
loop_
_entity.id
_entity.type
_entity.pdbx_description
1 polymer ?
#
loop_
_entity_poly.entity_id
_entity_poly.type
_entity_poly.pdbx_seq_one_letter_code
_entity_poly.pdbx_strand_id
1 'polypeptide(L)'
;MKNTLRILGMILSGGMFFTSTTFGQQLPQFSQYVFNNLQVNPGYAGYKGQAFVQSTYRSQWVTFPGAPKTFSVVADLSAKEGLMGFGFSLVSDQIGPTGTTTAMLTYAYRIRIGQESFLSLGVSGGASEYVLDGDLLMPGDADDPDLPQGRTNIFTPNMNAGLFFNSNRFFAGFSTFNMVGKKALEREDIALAYHSFHFFLTAGALIPLSENVQFKPSFLIKEVKGIPTNYDLNTMFLFMERLWIGASYRSNLKMKEENLQGNLNQRKAIAFLTEIFATEKLRIGYAYDHNLSEINNYRDNSHEFSLGFFISPKKGFPTNGKWF
;
A
#
# COMPACT_ATOMS: atom_id res chain seq x y z
N MET A 1 -10.66 41.66 29.08
CA MET A 1 -9.53 40.88 28.50
C MET A 1 -8.96 39.79 29.41
N LYS A 2 -9.03 39.87 30.76
CA LYS A 2 -8.51 38.82 31.65
C LYS A 2 -9.40 37.55 31.77
N ASN A 3 -10.70 37.64 31.51
CA ASN A 3 -11.62 36.48 31.63
C ASN A 3 -11.67 35.63 30.34
N THR A 4 -11.36 36.19 29.18
CA THR A 4 -11.30 35.47 27.90
C THR A 4 -10.07 34.56 27.80
N LEU A 5 -8.94 34.93 28.42
CA LEU A 5 -7.73 34.08 28.48
C LEU A 5 -7.88 32.87 29.40
N ARG A 6 -8.69 32.96 30.46
CA ARG A 6 -8.96 31.82 31.36
C ARG A 6 -9.85 30.76 30.72
N ILE A 7 -10.79 31.18 29.87
CA ILE A 7 -11.64 30.28 29.09
C ILE A 7 -10.83 29.62 27.97
N LEU A 8 -9.91 30.34 27.31
CA LEU A 8 -8.95 29.73 26.38
C LEU A 8 -8.01 28.73 27.09
N GLY A 9 -7.56 29.03 28.31
CA GLY A 9 -6.71 28.15 29.10
C GLY A 9 -7.42 26.85 29.56
N MET A 10 -8.72 26.91 29.86
CA MET A 10 -9.53 25.72 30.19
C MET A 10 -9.91 24.90 28.96
N ILE A 11 -10.09 25.53 27.79
CA ILE A 11 -10.30 24.82 26.52
C ILE A 11 -9.01 24.12 26.04
N LEU A 12 -7.83 24.67 26.35
CA LEU A 12 -6.53 24.05 26.05
C LEU A 12 -6.10 22.94 27.03
N SER A 13 -6.70 22.86 28.22
CA SER A 13 -6.33 21.87 29.26
C SER A 13 -7.33 20.70 29.40
N GLY A 14 -8.51 20.77 28.77
CA GLY A 14 -9.50 19.68 28.75
C GLY A 14 -9.27 18.59 27.68
N GLY A 15 -8.15 18.62 26.96
CA GLY A 15 -7.88 17.74 25.82
C GLY A 15 -6.92 16.57 26.08
N MET A 16 -6.52 16.29 27.32
CA MET A 16 -5.77 15.08 27.65
C MET A 16 -6.72 13.90 27.84
N PHE A 17 -7.27 13.41 26.72
CA PHE A 17 -7.77 12.05 26.67
C PHE A 17 -6.57 11.12 26.58
N PHE A 18 -6.37 10.35 27.65
CA PHE A 18 -5.60 9.11 27.62
C PHE A 18 -6.16 8.23 26.50
N THR A 19 -5.47 8.14 25.38
CA THR A 19 -5.76 7.13 24.36
C THR A 19 -4.88 5.93 24.66
N SER A 20 -5.51 4.85 25.12
CA SER A 20 -4.95 3.51 25.08
C SER A 20 -4.33 3.26 23.70
N THR A 21 -3.07 2.86 23.68
CA THR A 21 -2.33 2.48 22.48
C THR A 21 -2.89 1.16 21.97
N THR A 22 -3.87 1.23 21.07
CA THR A 22 -4.32 0.05 20.33
C THR A 22 -3.40 -0.18 19.14
N PHE A 23 -2.85 -1.38 19.02
CA PHE A 23 -2.08 -1.79 17.85
C PHE A 23 -3.04 -2.01 16.68
N GLY A 24 -3.12 -1.05 15.76
CA GLY A 24 -3.84 -1.22 14.50
C GLY A 24 -3.11 -2.21 13.58
N GLN A 25 -3.85 -3.00 12.80
CA GLN A 25 -3.25 -3.82 11.76
C GLN A 25 -2.86 -2.95 10.55
N GLN A 26 -1.71 -3.25 9.96
CA GLN A 26 -1.16 -2.54 8.81
C GLN A 26 -1.69 -3.16 7.51
N LEU A 27 -2.09 -2.33 6.54
CA LEU A 27 -2.46 -2.80 5.19
C LEU A 27 -1.34 -3.67 4.58
N PRO A 28 -1.67 -4.72 3.79
CA PRO A 28 -0.70 -5.56 3.12
C PRO A 28 0.35 -4.73 2.39
N GLN A 29 1.62 -5.13 2.53
CA GLN A 29 2.74 -4.41 1.97
C GLN A 29 3.30 -5.15 0.77
N PHE A 30 3.23 -4.52 -0.39
CA PHE A 30 3.80 -5.00 -1.63
C PHE A 30 5.19 -4.39 -1.82
N SER A 31 6.14 -5.17 -2.34
CA SER A 31 7.44 -4.62 -2.77
C SER A 31 7.37 -4.15 -4.21
N GLN A 32 6.53 -4.75 -5.06
CA GLN A 32 6.34 -4.33 -6.45
C GLN A 32 5.39 -3.12 -6.61
N TYR A 33 5.00 -2.43 -5.53
CA TYR A 33 4.16 -1.22 -5.64
C TYR A 33 4.78 -0.14 -6.55
N VAL A 34 6.12 -0.12 -6.68
CA VAL A 34 6.88 0.75 -7.59
C VAL A 34 6.50 0.59 -9.06
N PHE A 35 5.81 -0.49 -9.41
CA PHE A 35 5.34 -0.82 -10.75
C PHE A 35 3.85 -0.51 -10.95
N ASN A 36 3.10 -0.33 -9.86
CA ASN A 36 1.68 -0.04 -9.87
C ASN A 36 1.26 0.76 -8.63
N ASN A 37 1.34 2.07 -8.76
CA ASN A 37 1.01 2.99 -7.67
C ASN A 37 -0.48 3.05 -7.33
N LEU A 38 -1.38 2.39 -8.08
CA LEU A 38 -2.81 2.37 -7.76
C LEU A 38 -3.10 1.77 -6.36
N GLN A 39 -2.24 0.85 -5.91
CA GLN A 39 -2.34 0.25 -4.58
C GLN A 39 -1.99 1.23 -3.44
N VAL A 40 -1.25 2.30 -3.72
CA VAL A 40 -0.81 3.29 -2.73
C VAL A 40 -1.41 4.67 -2.96
N ASN A 41 -2.02 4.94 -4.12
CA ASN A 41 -2.63 6.23 -4.42
C ASN A 41 -3.76 6.09 -5.46
N PRO A 42 -5.04 6.35 -5.09
CA PRO A 42 -6.14 6.27 -6.04
C PRO A 42 -6.09 7.33 -7.15
N GLY A 43 -5.37 8.44 -6.94
CA GLY A 43 -5.10 9.45 -7.96
C GLY A 43 -4.23 8.94 -9.12
N TYR A 44 -3.57 7.80 -8.97
CA TYR A 44 -2.81 7.16 -10.06
C TYR A 44 -3.71 6.58 -11.16
N ALA A 45 -5.01 6.35 -10.89
CA ALA A 45 -5.89 5.70 -11.85
C ALA A 45 -5.89 6.42 -13.21
N GLY A 46 -5.77 5.65 -14.30
CA GLY A 46 -5.69 6.13 -15.67
C GLY A 46 -4.30 6.66 -16.08
N TYR A 47 -3.29 6.66 -15.21
CA TYR A 47 -1.94 7.13 -15.53
C TYR A 47 -1.33 6.38 -16.73
N LYS A 48 -1.51 5.06 -16.79
CA LYS A 48 -1.00 4.22 -17.88
C LYS A 48 -1.65 4.57 -19.23
N GLY A 49 -2.78 5.28 -19.22
CA GLY A 49 -3.48 5.76 -20.41
C GLY A 49 -3.99 4.65 -21.32
N GLN A 50 -4.02 3.41 -20.83
CA GLN A 50 -4.43 2.20 -21.54
C GLN A 50 -5.02 1.24 -20.53
N ALA A 51 -5.89 0.36 -20.99
CA ALA A 51 -6.46 -0.67 -20.16
C ALA A 51 -5.39 -1.70 -19.78
N PHE A 52 -5.11 -1.82 -18.49
CA PHE A 52 -4.07 -2.67 -17.92
C PHE A 52 -4.63 -3.46 -16.75
N VAL A 53 -4.31 -4.75 -16.69
CA VAL A 53 -4.66 -5.62 -15.56
C VAL A 53 -3.38 -6.22 -15.01
N GLN A 54 -3.24 -6.27 -13.69
CA GLN A 54 -2.12 -6.93 -13.04
C GLN A 54 -2.63 -7.82 -11.92
N SER A 55 -2.16 -9.05 -11.89
CA SER A 55 -2.26 -9.92 -10.73
C SER A 55 -0.92 -9.98 -10.01
N THR A 56 -0.93 -9.94 -8.69
CA THR A 56 0.26 -10.11 -7.85
C THR A 56 -0.02 -11.16 -6.79
N TYR A 57 0.91 -12.09 -6.61
CA TYR A 57 0.90 -13.07 -5.53
C TYR A 57 2.16 -12.88 -4.69
N ARG A 58 1.99 -12.77 -3.38
CA ARG A 58 3.06 -12.58 -2.40
C ARG A 58 2.95 -13.65 -1.31
N SER A 59 4.07 -14.31 -1.02
CA SER A 59 4.20 -15.19 0.14
C SER A 59 5.34 -14.68 1.01
N GLN A 60 5.04 -14.43 2.27
CA GLN A 60 6.01 -13.95 3.26
C GLN A 60 6.41 -15.09 4.18
N TRP A 61 7.63 -15.03 4.74
CA TRP A 61 8.12 -15.96 5.76
C TRP A 61 7.80 -17.43 5.43
N VAL A 62 8.22 -17.89 4.25
CA VAL A 62 7.69 -19.11 3.59
C VAL A 62 7.76 -20.39 4.43
N THR A 63 8.68 -20.47 5.41
CA THR A 63 8.80 -21.61 6.34
C THR A 63 7.94 -21.52 7.59
N PHE A 64 7.27 -20.40 7.84
CA PHE A 64 6.48 -20.19 9.05
C PHE A 64 5.01 -20.63 8.83
N PRO A 65 4.47 -21.56 9.63
CA PRO A 65 3.07 -21.96 9.54
C PRO A 65 2.13 -20.77 9.77
N GLY A 66 1.14 -20.60 8.90
CA GLY A 66 0.23 -19.45 8.94
C GLY A 66 0.86 -18.13 8.49
N ALA A 67 2.02 -18.15 7.83
CA ALA A 67 2.63 -16.93 7.33
C ALA A 67 1.75 -16.18 6.31
N PRO A 68 1.91 -14.85 6.22
CA PRO A 68 1.10 -14.03 5.33
C PRO A 68 1.18 -14.46 3.86
N LYS A 69 0.01 -14.66 3.26
CA LYS A 69 -0.17 -14.88 1.81
C LYS A 69 -1.13 -13.84 1.28
N THR A 70 -0.66 -13.07 0.30
CA THR A 70 -1.43 -11.98 -0.30
C THR A 70 -1.62 -12.26 -1.78
N PHE A 71 -2.85 -12.17 -2.25
CA PHE A 71 -3.20 -12.13 -3.66
C PHE A 71 -3.85 -10.79 -3.98
N SER A 72 -3.52 -10.20 -5.12
CA SER A 72 -4.20 -9.01 -5.60
C SER A 72 -4.44 -9.06 -7.09
N VAL A 73 -5.56 -8.48 -7.51
CA VAL A 73 -5.84 -8.13 -8.90
C VAL A 73 -6.15 -6.65 -8.95
N VAL A 74 -5.45 -5.93 -9.82
CA VAL A 74 -5.63 -4.50 -10.03
C VAL A 74 -5.86 -4.27 -11.51
N ALA A 75 -6.92 -3.54 -11.85
CA ALA A 75 -7.17 -3.08 -13.20
C ALA A 75 -7.17 -1.56 -13.25
N ASP A 76 -6.65 -1.01 -14.33
CA ASP A 76 -6.56 0.42 -14.62
C ASP A 76 -7.07 0.69 -16.02
N LEU A 77 -7.85 1.75 -16.17
CA LEU A 77 -8.39 2.21 -17.45
C LEU A 77 -8.30 3.72 -17.50
N SER A 78 -8.07 4.25 -18.70
CA SER A 78 -8.16 5.67 -18.97
C SER A 78 -9.16 5.96 -20.08
N ALA A 79 -9.94 7.02 -19.90
CA ALA A 79 -10.93 7.48 -20.86
C ALA A 79 -10.80 9.00 -21.10
N LYS A 80 -11.56 9.51 -22.08
CA LYS A 80 -11.63 10.94 -22.43
C LYS A 80 -10.24 11.56 -22.57
N GLU A 81 -9.42 10.99 -23.45
CA GLU A 81 -8.06 11.46 -23.78
C GLU A 81 -7.12 11.59 -22.57
N GLY A 82 -7.33 10.76 -21.55
CA GLY A 82 -6.50 10.78 -20.35
C GLY A 82 -7.02 11.63 -19.21
N LEU A 83 -8.14 12.36 -19.39
CA LEU A 83 -8.72 13.22 -18.36
C LEU A 83 -9.51 12.44 -17.29
N MET A 84 -9.87 11.19 -17.58
CA MET A 84 -10.58 10.32 -16.65
C MET A 84 -9.81 9.02 -16.47
N GLY A 85 -9.66 8.63 -15.21
CA GLY A 85 -9.06 7.37 -14.79
C GLY A 85 -10.06 6.53 -14.02
N PHE A 86 -10.07 5.23 -14.29
CA PHE A 86 -10.87 4.25 -13.58
C PHE A 86 -9.95 3.14 -13.09
N GLY A 87 -10.19 2.69 -11.87
CA GLY A 87 -9.43 1.60 -11.27
C GLY A 87 -10.33 0.59 -10.60
N PHE A 88 -9.89 -0.64 -10.56
CA PHE A 88 -10.47 -1.70 -9.74
C PHE A 88 -9.32 -2.37 -8.98
N SER A 89 -9.54 -2.68 -7.71
CA SER A 89 -8.60 -3.49 -6.94
C SER A 89 -9.34 -4.50 -6.08
N LEU A 90 -8.94 -5.76 -6.18
CA LEU A 90 -9.30 -6.82 -5.26
C LEU A 90 -8.02 -7.28 -4.59
N VAL A 91 -7.95 -7.19 -3.26
CA VAL A 91 -6.81 -7.64 -2.47
C VAL A 91 -7.33 -8.63 -1.45
N SER A 92 -6.77 -9.84 -1.41
CA SER A 92 -7.06 -10.86 -0.42
C SER A 92 -5.77 -11.18 0.31
N ASP A 93 -5.75 -11.02 1.62
CA ASP A 93 -4.62 -11.28 2.49
C ASP A 93 -5.02 -12.26 3.57
N GLN A 94 -4.21 -13.28 3.80
CA GLN A 94 -4.43 -14.29 4.82
C GLN A 94 -3.20 -14.37 5.73
N ILE A 95 -3.41 -14.22 7.03
CA ILE A 95 -2.38 -14.32 8.08
C ILE A 95 -2.93 -15.26 9.16
N GLY A 96 -2.41 -16.48 9.19
CA GLY A 96 -2.87 -17.54 10.08
C GLY A 96 -4.40 -17.75 10.02
N PRO A 97 -5.11 -17.64 11.16
CA PRO A 97 -6.57 -17.80 11.23
C PRO A 97 -7.33 -16.55 10.74
N THR A 98 -6.63 -15.44 10.48
CA THR A 98 -7.26 -14.19 10.03
C THR A 98 -7.14 -14.01 8.52
N GLY A 99 -8.17 -13.44 7.93
CA GLY A 99 -8.20 -13.07 6.51
C GLY A 99 -8.82 -11.70 6.32
N THR A 100 -8.34 -10.97 5.30
CA THR A 100 -8.92 -9.70 4.87
C THR A 100 -9.09 -9.73 3.37
N THR A 101 -10.30 -9.46 2.87
CA THR A 101 -10.55 -9.28 1.44
C THR A 101 -11.15 -7.89 1.20
N THR A 102 -10.45 -7.06 0.45
CA THR A 102 -10.84 -5.69 0.13
C THR A 102 -11.09 -5.55 -1.36
N ALA A 103 -12.29 -5.10 -1.73
CA ALA A 103 -12.67 -4.78 -3.10
C ALA A 103 -12.95 -3.28 -3.21
N MET A 104 -12.28 -2.59 -4.13
CA MET A 104 -12.42 -1.15 -4.34
C MET A 104 -12.62 -0.82 -5.82
N LEU A 105 -13.51 0.14 -6.07
CA LEU A 105 -13.61 0.86 -7.33
C LEU A 105 -13.03 2.25 -7.15
N THR A 106 -12.27 2.70 -8.12
CA THR A 106 -11.55 3.97 -8.08
C THR A 106 -11.93 4.82 -9.28
N TYR A 107 -12.13 6.10 -9.03
CA TYR A 107 -12.27 7.13 -10.06
C TYR A 107 -11.25 8.23 -9.80
N ALA A 108 -10.52 8.62 -10.84
CA ALA A 108 -9.59 9.74 -10.81
C ALA A 108 -9.93 10.77 -11.88
N TYR A 109 -10.13 12.00 -11.46
CA TYR A 109 -10.24 13.14 -12.37
C TYR A 109 -8.86 13.75 -12.58
N ARG A 110 -8.40 13.78 -13.83
CA ARG A 110 -7.03 14.16 -14.20
C ARG A 110 -7.03 15.53 -14.87
N ILE A 111 -6.58 16.54 -14.14
CA ILE A 111 -6.48 17.92 -14.61
C ILE A 111 -5.17 18.07 -15.38
N ARG A 112 -5.27 18.42 -16.65
CA ARG A 112 -4.09 18.77 -17.46
C ARG A 112 -3.59 20.15 -17.03
N ILE A 113 -2.38 20.21 -16.49
CA ILE A 113 -1.74 21.46 -16.02
C ILE A 113 -0.54 21.88 -16.89
N GLY A 114 -0.11 21.02 -17.80
CA GLY A 114 0.90 21.31 -18.82
C GLY A 114 0.70 20.41 -20.04
N GLN A 115 1.61 20.50 -21.02
CA GLN A 115 1.51 19.68 -22.25
C GLN A 115 1.51 18.18 -21.92
N GLU A 116 2.39 17.75 -21.01
CA GLU A 116 2.56 16.35 -20.60
C GLU A 116 2.52 16.17 -19.08
N SER A 117 1.83 17.10 -18.38
CA SER A 117 1.72 17.11 -16.92
C SER A 117 0.27 17.12 -16.47
N PHE A 118 -0.04 16.27 -15.50
CA PHE A 118 -1.37 16.10 -14.95
C PHE A 118 -1.35 16.15 -13.43
N LEU A 119 -2.34 16.80 -12.85
CA LEU A 119 -2.68 16.72 -11.44
C LEU A 119 -3.99 15.96 -11.31
N SER A 120 -3.98 14.84 -10.59
CA SER A 120 -5.08 13.88 -10.54
C SER A 120 -5.66 13.83 -9.13
N LEU A 121 -6.99 13.95 -9.05
CA LEU A 121 -7.77 13.81 -7.83
C LEU A 121 -8.51 12.47 -7.88
N GLY A 122 -8.09 11.53 -7.05
CA GLY A 122 -8.64 10.18 -6.99
C GLY A 122 -9.45 9.93 -5.74
N VAL A 123 -10.55 9.21 -5.89
CA VAL A 123 -11.34 8.66 -4.80
C VAL A 123 -11.64 7.19 -5.08
N SER A 124 -11.63 6.38 -4.02
CA SER A 124 -12.05 4.98 -4.11
C SER A 124 -13.16 4.73 -3.11
N GLY A 125 -14.11 3.89 -3.52
CA GLY A 125 -15.18 3.37 -2.66
C GLY A 125 -15.30 1.87 -2.83
N GLY A 126 -15.64 1.18 -1.76
CA GLY A 126 -15.76 -0.26 -1.78
C GLY A 126 -15.99 -0.81 -0.38
N ALA A 127 -15.51 -2.03 -0.15
CA ALA A 127 -15.70 -2.70 1.12
C ALA A 127 -14.56 -3.66 1.44
N SER A 128 -14.41 -3.94 2.73
CA SER A 128 -13.47 -4.90 3.28
C SER A 128 -14.22 -5.93 4.09
N GLU A 129 -13.98 -7.20 3.80
CA GLU A 129 -14.40 -8.32 4.62
C GLU A 129 -13.22 -8.76 5.48
N TYR A 130 -13.42 -8.81 6.79
CA TYR A 130 -12.50 -9.37 7.76
C TYR A 130 -13.05 -10.71 8.23
N VAL A 131 -12.20 -11.72 8.23
CA VAL A 131 -12.53 -13.09 8.60
C VAL A 131 -11.63 -13.52 9.73
N LEU A 132 -12.20 -14.14 10.74
CA LEU A 132 -11.49 -14.89 11.77
C LEU A 132 -12.04 -16.31 11.78
N ASP A 133 -11.17 -17.28 11.54
CA ASP A 133 -11.49 -18.70 11.60
C ASP A 133 -11.05 -19.26 12.96
N GLY A 134 -12.03 -19.44 13.85
CA GLY A 134 -11.81 -19.96 15.19
C GLY A 134 -11.31 -21.40 15.20
N ASP A 135 -11.63 -22.19 14.18
CA ASP A 135 -11.27 -23.62 14.11
C ASP A 135 -9.77 -23.81 13.81
N LEU A 136 -9.12 -22.76 13.28
CA LEU A 136 -7.67 -22.70 13.07
C LEU A 136 -6.91 -22.20 14.30
N LEU A 137 -7.61 -21.75 15.34
CA LEU A 137 -7.00 -21.37 16.60
C LEU A 137 -6.60 -22.62 17.38
N MET A 138 -5.43 -22.57 18.02
CA MET A 138 -5.01 -23.58 18.99
C MET A 138 -5.13 -22.95 20.38
N PRO A 139 -6.34 -22.98 20.98
CA PRO A 139 -6.55 -22.34 22.27
C PRO A 139 -5.78 -23.08 23.38
N GLY A 140 -5.24 -22.31 24.34
CA GLY A 140 -4.62 -22.88 25.53
C GLY A 140 -5.65 -23.50 26.48
N ASP A 141 -6.89 -22.99 26.45
CA ASP A 141 -8.07 -23.52 27.13
C ASP A 141 -9.18 -23.72 26.10
N ALA A 142 -9.62 -24.97 25.92
CA ALA A 142 -10.58 -25.35 24.88
C ALA A 142 -11.98 -24.75 25.10
N ASP A 143 -12.29 -24.34 26.34
CA ASP A 143 -13.59 -23.79 26.74
C ASP A 143 -13.54 -22.26 26.96
N ASP A 144 -12.54 -21.56 26.41
CA ASP A 144 -12.44 -20.10 26.50
C ASP A 144 -13.62 -19.42 25.77
N PRO A 145 -14.55 -18.75 26.50
CA PRO A 145 -15.75 -18.16 25.92
C PRO A 145 -15.47 -16.91 25.05
N ASP A 146 -14.27 -16.33 25.14
CA ASP A 146 -13.87 -15.17 24.35
C ASP A 146 -13.36 -15.55 22.96
N LEU A 147 -13.13 -16.84 22.71
CA LEU A 147 -12.72 -17.35 21.40
C LEU A 147 -13.95 -17.75 20.56
N PRO A 148 -14.14 -17.14 19.38
CA PRO A 148 -15.24 -17.52 18.52
C PRO A 148 -15.07 -18.96 18.03
N GLN A 149 -16.15 -19.73 18.09
CA GLN A 149 -16.23 -21.07 17.51
C GLN A 149 -16.61 -20.94 16.02
N GLY A 150 -15.87 -21.59 15.13
CA GLY A 150 -16.08 -21.50 13.68
C GLY A 150 -15.67 -20.16 13.07
N ARG A 151 -16.15 -19.93 11.83
CA ARG A 151 -15.78 -18.77 11.03
C ARG A 151 -16.69 -17.57 11.31
N THR A 152 -16.10 -16.48 11.77
CA THR A 152 -16.75 -15.18 11.91
C THR A 152 -16.29 -14.24 10.80
N ASN A 153 -17.22 -13.48 10.21
CA ASN A 153 -16.90 -12.46 9.22
C ASN A 153 -17.55 -11.11 9.54
N ILE A 154 -16.82 -10.04 9.24
CA ILE A 154 -17.24 -8.65 9.44
C ILE A 154 -17.04 -7.91 8.13
N PHE A 155 -18.10 -7.28 7.64
CA PHE A 155 -18.06 -6.46 6.45
C PHE A 155 -18.07 -4.98 6.82
N THR A 156 -17.09 -4.23 6.31
CA THR A 156 -17.02 -2.78 6.53
C THR A 156 -16.96 -2.02 5.20
N PRO A 157 -17.73 -0.93 5.07
CA PRO A 157 -17.52 -0.01 3.95
C PRO A 157 -16.14 0.63 4.05
N ASN A 158 -15.54 0.94 2.91
CA ASN A 158 -14.22 1.52 2.85
C ASN A 158 -14.15 2.64 1.80
N MET A 159 -13.36 3.67 2.10
CA MET A 159 -13.09 4.77 1.17
C MET A 159 -11.64 5.22 1.27
N ASN A 160 -11.09 5.60 0.12
CA ASN A 160 -9.75 6.16 -0.01
C ASN A 160 -9.80 7.46 -0.81
N ALA A 161 -8.82 8.34 -0.61
CA ALA A 161 -8.65 9.55 -1.39
C ALA A 161 -7.17 9.78 -1.71
N GLY A 162 -6.87 10.45 -2.82
CA GLY A 162 -5.50 10.68 -3.23
C GLY A 162 -5.34 11.82 -4.21
N LEU A 163 -4.23 12.53 -4.07
CA LEU A 163 -3.70 13.49 -5.01
C LEU A 163 -2.48 12.88 -5.68
N PHE A 164 -2.41 12.94 -7.01
CA PHE A 164 -1.28 12.41 -7.75
C PHE A 164 -0.88 13.36 -8.88
N PHE A 165 0.32 13.90 -8.79
CA PHE A 165 0.96 14.66 -9.84
C PHE A 165 1.85 13.74 -10.67
N ASN A 166 1.73 13.83 -11.99
CA ASN A 166 2.63 13.16 -12.91
C ASN A 166 3.03 14.08 -14.06
N SER A 167 4.28 13.95 -14.48
CA SER A 167 4.83 14.51 -15.72
C SER A 167 5.62 13.43 -16.45
N ASN A 168 6.37 13.77 -17.49
CA ASN A 168 7.24 12.82 -18.17
C ASN A 168 8.41 12.29 -17.33
N ARG A 169 8.89 13.11 -16.39
CA ARG A 169 10.12 12.85 -15.63
C ARG A 169 9.93 12.81 -14.13
N PHE A 170 8.80 13.25 -13.62
CA PHE A 170 8.55 13.34 -12.19
C PHE A 170 7.15 12.90 -11.85
N PHE A 171 7.00 12.27 -10.69
CA PHE A 171 5.72 12.02 -10.06
C PHE A 171 5.81 12.30 -8.57
N ALA A 172 4.69 12.70 -8.00
CA ALA A 172 4.51 12.86 -6.57
C ALA A 172 3.05 12.58 -6.22
N GLY A 173 2.80 12.01 -5.05
CA GLY A 173 1.45 11.69 -4.65
C GLY A 173 1.31 11.64 -3.14
N PHE A 174 0.14 12.06 -2.68
CA PHE A 174 -0.29 11.93 -1.31
C PHE A 174 -1.64 11.23 -1.29
N SER A 175 -1.85 10.28 -0.40
CA SER A 175 -3.12 9.57 -0.29
C SER A 175 -3.45 9.21 1.14
N THR A 176 -4.73 8.93 1.36
CA THR A 176 -5.27 8.41 2.60
C THR A 176 -6.17 7.22 2.29
N PHE A 177 -5.98 6.15 3.05
CA PHE A 177 -6.72 4.89 2.91
C PHE A 177 -7.45 4.57 4.21
N ASN A 178 -8.49 3.74 4.11
CA ASN A 178 -9.31 3.30 5.24
C ASN A 178 -10.00 4.48 5.95
N MET A 179 -10.56 5.42 5.19
CA MET A 179 -11.17 6.65 5.73
C MET A 179 -12.49 6.41 6.50
N VAL A 180 -13.15 5.27 6.29
CA VAL A 180 -14.44 4.96 6.92
C VAL A 180 -14.25 4.06 8.14
N GLY A 181 -13.75 4.61 9.26
CA GLY A 181 -13.61 3.80 10.48
C GLY A 181 -13.34 4.60 11.75
N LYS A 182 -14.29 4.49 12.69
CA LYS A 182 -14.14 4.52 14.16
C LYS A 182 -15.46 4.74 14.92
N LYS A 183 -16.49 5.31 14.28
CA LYS A 183 -17.77 5.63 14.93
C LYS A 183 -19.02 5.02 14.30
N ALA A 184 -18.94 4.56 13.05
CA ALA A 184 -20.12 4.04 12.35
C ALA A 184 -20.48 2.58 12.73
N LEU A 185 -19.68 1.92 13.56
CA LEU A 185 -19.77 0.51 13.88
C LEU A 185 -19.57 0.31 15.40
N GLU A 186 -20.61 0.57 16.18
CA GLU A 186 -20.67 0.42 17.66
C GLU A 186 -20.86 -1.05 18.11
N ARG A 187 -20.32 -2.04 17.37
CA ARG A 187 -20.22 -3.42 17.87
C ARG A 187 -18.75 -3.82 17.97
N GLU A 188 -18.37 -4.11 19.19
CA GLU A 188 -17.06 -3.85 19.79
C GLU A 188 -16.01 -4.94 19.53
N ASP A 189 -14.76 -4.50 19.67
CA ASP A 189 -13.49 -5.21 19.80
C ASP A 189 -12.80 -5.74 18.53
N ILE A 190 -13.45 -6.54 17.69
CA ILE A 190 -12.74 -7.13 16.53
C ILE A 190 -12.50 -6.08 15.44
N ALA A 191 -13.47 -5.24 15.10
CA ALA A 191 -13.37 -4.27 14.00
C ALA A 191 -12.44 -3.07 14.27
N LEU A 192 -12.20 -2.75 15.56
CA LEU A 192 -11.43 -1.58 15.98
C LEU A 192 -9.94 -1.69 15.63
N ALA A 193 -9.39 -2.91 15.56
CA ALA A 193 -7.98 -3.16 15.23
C ALA A 193 -7.68 -2.99 13.73
N TYR A 194 -8.65 -3.23 12.83
CA TYR A 194 -8.39 -3.30 11.39
C TYR A 194 -8.55 -1.98 10.64
N HIS A 195 -9.23 -0.98 11.23
CA HIS A 195 -9.65 0.23 10.51
C HIS A 195 -8.92 1.50 10.98
N SER A 196 -7.61 1.53 10.79
CA SER A 196 -6.79 2.74 11.00
C SER A 196 -6.59 3.53 9.70
N PHE A 197 -6.61 4.86 9.80
CA PHE A 197 -6.24 5.73 8.68
C PHE A 197 -4.78 5.48 8.31
N HIS A 198 -4.54 5.24 7.02
CA HIS A 198 -3.21 5.06 6.48
C HIS A 198 -2.89 6.24 5.56
N PHE A 199 -1.82 6.97 5.85
CA PHE A 199 -1.35 8.04 5.00
C PHE A 199 -0.15 7.57 4.20
N PHE A 200 -0.14 7.85 2.90
CA PHE A 200 0.99 7.57 2.03
C PHE A 200 1.47 8.85 1.37
N LEU A 201 2.79 9.03 1.34
CA LEU A 201 3.46 10.07 0.56
C LEU A 201 4.51 9.40 -0.33
N THR A 202 4.42 9.60 -1.63
CA THR A 202 5.32 8.99 -2.61
C THR A 202 5.83 10.06 -3.56
N ALA A 203 7.09 9.95 -3.97
CA ALA A 203 7.61 10.75 -5.08
C ALA A 203 8.78 10.05 -5.74
N GLY A 204 9.05 10.43 -6.98
CA GLY A 204 10.21 9.94 -7.71
C GLY A 204 10.41 10.65 -9.04
N ALA A 205 11.51 10.31 -9.68
CA ALA A 205 11.89 10.85 -10.97
C ALA A 205 12.24 9.73 -11.96
N LEU A 206 12.23 10.02 -13.25
CA LEU A 206 12.80 9.19 -14.31
C LEU A 206 13.86 10.02 -15.03
N ILE A 207 15.11 9.61 -14.85
CA ILE A 207 16.30 10.32 -15.30
C ILE A 207 16.92 9.50 -16.43
N PRO A 208 16.90 9.97 -17.69
CA PRO A 208 17.60 9.28 -18.77
C PRO A 208 19.12 9.40 -18.54
N LEU A 209 19.80 8.27 -18.37
CA LEU A 209 21.27 8.21 -18.25
C LEU A 209 21.94 8.01 -19.61
N SER A 210 21.27 7.32 -20.53
CA SER A 210 21.64 7.15 -21.93
C SER A 210 20.39 6.87 -22.77
N GLU A 211 20.54 6.66 -24.08
CA GLU A 211 19.44 6.26 -24.96
C GLU A 211 18.77 4.94 -24.52
N ASN A 212 19.52 4.03 -23.91
CA ASN A 212 19.05 2.70 -23.54
C ASN A 212 18.94 2.48 -22.03
N VAL A 213 19.25 3.48 -21.19
CA VAL A 213 19.22 3.33 -19.73
C VAL A 213 18.55 4.53 -19.08
N GLN A 214 17.52 4.26 -18.28
CA GLN A 214 16.86 5.26 -17.46
C GLN A 214 16.92 4.87 -15.98
N PHE A 215 17.14 5.84 -15.12
CA PHE A 215 17.21 5.66 -13.67
C PHE A 215 15.96 6.26 -13.01
N LYS A 216 15.29 5.46 -12.19
CA LYS A 216 14.09 5.82 -11.41
C LYS A 216 14.39 5.74 -9.91
N PRO A 217 14.88 6.83 -9.29
CA PRO A 217 14.85 6.95 -7.84
C PRO A 217 13.43 7.30 -7.38
N SER A 218 12.95 6.65 -6.32
CA SER A 218 11.69 7.01 -5.69
C SER A 218 11.66 6.67 -4.22
N PHE A 219 10.79 7.31 -3.46
CA PHE A 219 10.53 6.95 -2.07
C PHE A 219 9.04 6.81 -1.81
N LEU A 220 8.70 6.08 -0.75
CA LEU A 220 7.37 6.02 -0.16
C LEU A 220 7.51 6.21 1.34
N ILE A 221 6.66 7.03 1.94
CA ILE A 221 6.48 7.15 3.38
C ILE A 221 5.07 6.68 3.69
N LYS A 222 4.93 5.81 4.68
CA LYS A 222 3.67 5.28 5.18
C LYS A 222 3.54 5.59 6.66
N GLU A 223 2.48 6.31 7.01
CA GLU A 223 2.18 6.73 8.37
C GLU A 223 0.83 6.14 8.81
N VAL A 224 0.82 5.55 10.01
CA VAL A 224 -0.37 5.00 10.66
C VAL A 224 -0.32 5.40 12.13
N LYS A 225 -1.43 5.93 12.66
CA LYS A 225 -1.49 6.34 14.06
C LYS A 225 -1.22 5.13 14.97
N GLY A 226 -0.24 5.27 15.88
CA GLY A 226 0.10 4.24 16.88
C GLY A 226 1.15 3.23 16.43
N ILE A 227 1.73 3.38 15.23
CA ILE A 227 2.80 2.51 14.71
C ILE A 227 3.94 3.41 14.21
N PRO A 228 5.22 3.01 14.31
CA PRO A 228 6.31 3.83 13.79
C PRO A 228 6.19 4.09 12.28
N THR A 229 6.49 5.31 11.86
CA THR A 229 6.52 5.72 10.45
C THR A 229 7.43 4.81 9.63
N ASN A 230 6.92 4.24 8.55
CA ASN A 230 7.68 3.40 7.63
C ASN A 230 8.10 4.21 6.40
N TYR A 231 9.27 3.92 5.86
CA TYR A 231 9.72 4.48 4.60
C TYR A 231 10.44 3.44 3.74
N ASP A 232 10.23 3.54 2.43
CA ASP A 232 10.87 2.74 1.40
C ASP A 232 11.67 3.69 0.49
N LEU A 233 12.92 3.36 0.22
CA LEU A 233 13.79 4.06 -0.72
C LEU A 233 14.11 3.10 -1.87
N ASN A 234 13.76 3.50 -3.09
CA ASN A 234 13.83 2.64 -4.27
C ASN A 234 14.81 3.22 -5.28
N THR A 235 15.56 2.31 -5.90
CA THR A 235 16.49 2.60 -6.98
C THR A 235 16.23 1.60 -8.09
N MET A 236 15.64 2.06 -9.20
CA MET A 236 15.27 1.21 -10.31
C MET A 236 15.96 1.70 -11.58
N PHE A 237 16.37 0.78 -12.44
CA PHE A 237 16.96 1.06 -13.75
C PHE A 237 16.14 0.36 -14.83
N LEU A 238 15.80 1.09 -15.88
CA LEU A 238 15.13 0.57 -17.07
C LEU A 238 16.14 0.46 -18.20
N PHE A 239 16.38 -0.76 -18.66
CA PHE A 239 17.24 -1.08 -19.77
C PHE A 239 16.40 -1.33 -21.03
N MET A 240 16.79 -0.65 -22.12
CA MET A 240 16.21 -0.79 -23.47
C MET A 240 14.67 -0.72 -23.48
N GLU A 241 14.10 0.08 -22.57
CA GLU A 241 12.65 0.22 -22.41
C GLU A 241 11.90 -1.12 -22.15
N ARG A 242 12.61 -2.17 -21.70
CA ARG A 242 12.08 -3.53 -21.59
C ARG A 242 12.36 -4.22 -20.26
N LEU A 243 13.46 -3.91 -19.60
CA LEU A 243 13.90 -4.62 -18.40
C LEU A 243 14.12 -3.64 -17.26
N TRP A 244 13.30 -3.77 -16.23
CA TRP A 244 13.50 -3.12 -14.95
C TRP A 244 14.35 -4.01 -14.04
N ILE A 245 15.38 -3.41 -13.44
CA ILE A 245 16.16 -4.02 -12.37
C ILE A 245 16.37 -2.97 -11.30
N GLY A 246 16.24 -3.35 -10.03
CA GLY A 246 16.54 -2.43 -8.96
C GLY A 246 16.46 -3.03 -7.58
N ALA A 247 16.61 -2.16 -6.60
CA ALA A 247 16.54 -2.51 -5.19
C ALA A 247 15.71 -1.49 -4.42
N SER A 248 15.06 -1.98 -3.36
CA SER A 248 14.34 -1.18 -2.38
C SER A 248 14.92 -1.40 -1.00
N TYR A 249 15.28 -0.33 -0.31
CA TYR A 249 15.63 -0.35 1.11
C TYR A 249 14.46 0.15 1.93
N ARG A 250 14.01 -0.66 2.87
CA ARG A 250 12.86 -0.38 3.72
C ARG A 250 13.28 -0.30 5.17
N SER A 251 12.81 0.72 5.87
CA SER A 251 13.02 0.87 7.31
C SER A 251 11.90 1.67 7.96
N ASN A 252 11.80 1.61 9.28
CA ASN A 252 10.91 2.48 10.05
C ASN A 252 11.70 3.43 10.96
N LEU A 253 11.11 4.57 11.29
CA LEU A 253 11.64 5.50 12.27
C LEU A 253 11.49 4.91 13.68
N LYS A 254 12.38 5.28 14.61
CA LYS A 254 12.22 4.91 16.02
C LYS A 254 11.12 5.77 16.64
N MET A 255 10.11 5.14 17.26
CA MET A 255 9.15 5.88 18.10
C MET A 255 9.82 6.36 19.38
N LYS A 256 9.53 7.60 19.78
CA LYS A 256 10.06 8.28 20.97
C LYS A 256 9.30 7.95 22.26
N GLU A 257 8.69 6.78 22.38
CA GLU A 257 8.04 6.37 23.63
C GLU A 257 9.01 5.61 24.54
N GLU A 258 9.21 6.17 25.74
CA GLU A 258 10.23 5.79 26.74
C GLU A 258 9.97 4.45 27.46
N ASN A 259 8.97 3.66 27.07
CA ASN A 259 8.58 2.43 27.79
C ASN A 259 8.52 1.14 26.94
N LEU A 260 9.00 1.15 25.69
CA LEU A 260 9.08 -0.08 24.88
C LEU A 260 10.46 -0.72 25.05
N GLN A 261 10.47 -2.00 25.46
CA GLN A 261 11.68 -2.82 25.61
C GLN A 261 12.61 -2.62 24.40
N GLY A 262 13.84 -2.16 24.68
CA GLY A 262 14.80 -1.71 23.69
C GLY A 262 15.34 -2.86 22.85
N ASN A 263 14.67 -3.15 21.72
CA ASN A 263 15.23 -3.65 20.45
C ASN A 263 14.16 -4.10 19.43
N LEU A 264 12.87 -4.06 19.75
CA LEU A 264 11.80 -4.54 18.85
C LEU A 264 11.34 -3.53 17.78
N ASN A 265 11.92 -2.33 17.75
CA ASN A 265 11.39 -1.18 17.00
C ASN A 265 12.12 -0.86 15.69
N GLN A 266 13.02 -1.71 15.19
CA GLN A 266 13.68 -1.47 13.89
C GLN A 266 13.51 -2.65 12.95
N ARG A 267 12.54 -2.53 12.05
CA ARG A 267 12.34 -3.41 10.90
C ARG A 267 13.16 -2.83 9.75
N LYS A 268 14.11 -3.60 9.25
CA LYS A 268 14.91 -3.26 8.07
C LYS A 268 14.78 -4.40 7.08
N ALA A 269 14.61 -4.08 5.81
CA ALA A 269 14.60 -5.06 4.74
C ALA A 269 15.22 -4.48 3.47
N ILE A 270 15.80 -5.35 2.65
CA ILE A 270 16.21 -5.05 1.28
C ILE A 270 15.40 -5.94 0.35
N ALA A 271 14.79 -5.32 -0.65
CA ALA A 271 14.11 -6.01 -1.73
C ALA A 271 14.95 -5.93 -3.00
N PHE A 272 15.14 -7.04 -3.70
CA PHE A 272 15.59 -7.04 -5.08
C PHE A 272 14.38 -7.13 -5.98
N LEU A 273 14.30 -6.28 -6.99
CA LEU A 273 13.16 -6.19 -7.91
C LEU A 273 13.64 -6.35 -9.34
N THR A 274 12.95 -7.18 -10.10
CA THR A 274 13.13 -7.27 -11.54
C THR A 274 11.78 -7.38 -12.21
N GLU A 275 11.67 -6.80 -13.40
CA GLU A 275 10.47 -6.91 -14.19
C GLU A 275 10.78 -6.76 -15.67
N ILE A 276 10.16 -7.59 -16.50
CA ILE A 276 10.40 -7.64 -17.94
C ILE A 276 9.10 -7.44 -18.71
N PHE A 277 9.17 -6.64 -19.76
CA PHE A 277 8.17 -6.61 -20.83
C PHE A 277 8.46 -7.76 -21.80
N ALA A 278 7.95 -8.94 -21.49
CA ALA A 278 8.13 -10.14 -22.31
C ALA A 278 7.53 -9.99 -23.72
N THR A 279 6.45 -9.22 -23.83
CA THR A 279 5.88 -8.74 -25.11
C THR A 279 5.40 -7.30 -24.94
N GLU A 280 4.90 -6.67 -26.00
CA GLU A 280 4.25 -5.35 -25.91
C GLU A 280 3.01 -5.32 -25.00
N LYS A 281 2.43 -6.50 -24.72
CA LYS A 281 1.25 -6.64 -23.85
C LYS A 281 1.56 -7.28 -22.50
N LEU A 282 2.60 -8.11 -22.41
CA LEU A 282 2.86 -8.95 -21.24
C LEU A 282 4.02 -8.40 -20.42
N ARG A 283 3.77 -8.21 -19.13
CA ARG A 283 4.73 -7.76 -18.12
C ARG A 283 4.85 -8.81 -17.03
N ILE A 284 6.06 -9.22 -16.70
CA ILE A 284 6.32 -10.24 -15.68
C ILE A 284 7.27 -9.63 -14.65
N GLY A 285 6.86 -9.60 -13.39
CA GLY A 285 7.62 -9.02 -12.29
C GLY A 285 7.93 -10.05 -11.21
N TYR A 286 9.12 -9.94 -10.62
CA TYR A 286 9.53 -10.70 -9.46
C TYR A 286 10.22 -9.79 -8.45
N ALA A 287 9.90 -9.97 -7.18
CA ALA A 287 10.62 -9.34 -6.09
C ALA A 287 10.95 -10.35 -4.99
N TYR A 288 12.12 -10.16 -4.40
CA TYR A 288 12.63 -10.96 -3.30
C TYR A 288 13.00 -10.04 -2.15
N ASP A 289 12.30 -10.16 -1.02
CA ASP A 289 12.60 -9.39 0.18
C ASP A 289 13.42 -10.21 1.16
N HIS A 290 14.54 -9.63 1.56
CA HIS A 290 15.40 -10.12 2.61
C HIS A 290 15.29 -9.22 3.84
N ASN A 291 14.90 -9.80 4.98
CA ASN A 291 14.82 -9.09 6.25
C ASN A 291 16.23 -8.96 6.86
N LEU A 292 16.59 -7.77 7.33
CA LEU A 292 17.90 -7.45 7.91
C LEU A 292 17.87 -7.30 9.43
N SER A 293 16.70 -7.41 10.06
CA SER A 293 16.54 -7.23 11.51
C SER A 293 16.96 -8.49 12.30
N GLU A 294 17.52 -8.29 13.50
CA GLU A 294 18.15 -9.31 14.36
C GLU A 294 17.26 -10.47 14.86
N ILE A 295 15.98 -10.54 14.48
CA ILE A 295 15.16 -11.75 14.68
C ILE A 295 15.50 -12.75 13.56
N ASN A 296 16.74 -13.23 13.59
CA ASN A 296 17.43 -13.89 12.48
C ASN A 296 17.08 -15.38 12.30
N ASN A 297 16.18 -15.98 13.10
CA ASN A 297 15.94 -17.43 13.06
C ASN A 297 14.52 -17.87 12.70
N TYR A 298 13.54 -16.97 12.51
CA TYR A 298 12.14 -17.39 12.32
C TYR A 298 11.35 -16.65 11.23
N ARG A 299 11.97 -15.69 10.52
CA ARG A 299 11.31 -14.91 9.47
C ARG A 299 12.08 -15.00 8.17
N ASP A 300 11.86 -16.09 7.46
CA ASP A 300 12.43 -16.32 6.14
C ASP A 300 12.06 -15.25 5.11
N ASN A 301 12.74 -15.29 3.97
CA ASN A 301 12.59 -14.35 2.88
C ASN A 301 11.15 -14.33 2.32
N SER A 302 10.78 -13.22 1.68
CA SER A 302 9.48 -13.10 1.00
C SER A 302 9.66 -13.10 -0.51
N HIS A 303 8.72 -13.74 -1.19
CA HIS A 303 8.68 -13.81 -2.65
C HIS A 303 7.40 -13.16 -3.15
N GLU A 304 7.53 -12.33 -4.18
CA GLU A 304 6.41 -11.65 -4.82
C GLU A 304 6.51 -11.82 -6.33
N PHE A 305 5.45 -12.34 -6.94
CA PHE A 305 5.35 -12.53 -8.38
C PHE A 305 4.20 -11.67 -8.91
N SER A 306 4.42 -11.01 -10.04
CA SER A 306 3.36 -10.27 -10.70
C SER A 306 3.30 -10.57 -12.20
N LEU A 307 2.07 -10.54 -12.71
CA LEU A 307 1.75 -10.73 -14.12
C LEU A 307 0.84 -9.58 -14.53
N GLY A 308 1.31 -8.76 -15.47
CA GLY A 308 0.59 -7.62 -16.02
C GLY A 308 0.24 -7.85 -17.49
N PHE A 309 -0.95 -7.43 -17.89
CA PHE A 309 -1.44 -7.54 -19.26
C PHE A 309 -2.07 -6.22 -19.73
N PHE A 310 -1.59 -5.70 -20.87
CA PHE A 310 -2.22 -4.59 -21.57
C PHE A 310 -3.26 -5.13 -22.58
N ILE A 311 -4.51 -4.72 -22.43
CA ILE A 311 -5.63 -5.24 -23.24
C ILE A 311 -5.49 -4.78 -24.70
N SER A 312 -5.14 -3.52 -24.92
CA SER A 312 -4.81 -2.99 -26.24
C SER A 312 -3.29 -2.98 -26.41
N PRO A 313 -2.74 -3.39 -27.57
CA PRO A 313 -1.32 -3.25 -27.82
C PRO A 313 -0.94 -1.77 -27.76
N LYS A 314 0.13 -1.48 -27.03
CA LYS A 314 0.79 -0.16 -27.07
C LYS A 314 1.15 0.13 -28.53
N LYS A 315 0.75 1.27 -29.09
CA LYS A 315 1.26 1.71 -30.41
C LYS A 315 2.77 2.01 -30.24
N GLY A 316 3.61 0.99 -30.44
CA GLY A 316 5.07 1.05 -30.25
C GLY A 316 5.52 0.79 -28.80
N PHE A 317 6.79 0.38 -28.65
CA PHE A 317 7.49 0.40 -27.35
C PHE A 317 7.47 1.83 -26.78
N PRO A 318 7.44 2.00 -25.46
CA PRO A 318 6.92 3.21 -24.86
C PRO A 318 7.89 4.39 -25.00
N THR A 319 7.74 5.15 -26.07
CA THR A 319 8.45 6.41 -26.22
C THR A 319 7.85 7.46 -25.27
N ASN A 320 8.52 7.61 -24.12
CA ASN A 320 8.37 8.62 -23.07
C ASN A 320 7.11 8.58 -22.16
N GLY A 321 7.36 8.65 -20.84
CA GLY A 321 6.45 9.25 -19.84
C GLY A 321 5.47 8.33 -19.08
N LYS A 322 5.34 7.04 -19.42
CA LYS A 322 4.36 6.11 -18.80
C LYS A 322 4.99 4.92 -18.09
N TRP A 323 5.92 5.22 -17.20
CA TRP A 323 6.84 4.28 -16.55
C TRP A 323 6.71 4.24 -15.02
N PHE A 324 5.91 5.14 -14.45
CA PHE A 324 5.73 5.27 -13.01
C PHE A 324 4.79 4.24 -12.41
#